data_AF-A0A7L0N8Z7-F1
#
_entry.id   AF-A0A7L0N8Z7-F1
#
_cell.length_a   1.000
_cell.length_b   1.000
_cell.length_c   1.000
_cell.angle_alpha   90.00
_cell.angle_beta   90.00
_cell.angle_gamma   90.00
#
_symmetry.space_group_name_H-M   'P 1'
#
loop_
_entity.id
_entity.type
_entity.pdbx_description
1 polymer ?
#
loop_
_entity_poly.entity_id
_entity_poly.type
_entity_poly.pdbx_seq_one_letter_code
_entity_poly.pdbx_strand_id
1 'polypeptide(L)'
;GTYGPEHWVTSSEKCGGSQQSPIDIVDDLAHVGEEYQELQLDGFDNESSNKTWMKNTGKTVAILLKDDYFVSGAGLPGRFKAEKVEFHWGQNNGSAGSEHSINGKRFPVEMQIYFYNPDDFDSFGTAVLENRVVGAMAVFFQVS
;
A
#
# COMPACT_ATOMS: atom_id res chain seq x y z
N GLY A 1 2.38 23.88 -5.36
CA GLY A 1 1.63 24.25 -6.58
C GLY A 1 0.15 24.24 -6.25
N THR A 2 -0.70 24.92 -7.04
CA THR A 2 -2.13 25.12 -6.71
C THR A 2 -2.95 23.83 -6.58
N TYR A 3 -2.45 22.70 -7.08
CA TYR A 3 -3.07 21.37 -6.97
C TYR A 3 -2.21 20.37 -6.16
N GLY A 4 -1.37 20.88 -5.26
CA GLY A 4 -0.54 20.05 -4.37
C GLY A 4 -1.31 19.43 -3.20
N PRO A 5 -0.66 18.57 -2.39
CA PRO A 5 -1.30 17.83 -1.30
C PRO A 5 -2.12 18.69 -0.32
N GLU A 6 -1.60 19.85 0.06
CA GLU A 6 -2.27 20.80 0.95
C GLU A 6 -3.61 21.34 0.42
N HIS A 7 -3.86 21.18 -0.89
CA HIS A 7 -5.08 21.63 -1.55
C HIS A 7 -5.99 20.47 -1.99
N TRP A 8 -5.62 19.20 -1.78
CA TRP A 8 -6.45 18.07 -2.25
C TRP A 8 -7.84 18.05 -1.61
N VAL A 9 -7.96 18.51 -0.37
CA VAL A 9 -9.24 18.63 0.35
C VAL A 9 -10.28 19.46 -0.41
N THR A 10 -9.88 20.42 -1.25
CA THR A 10 -10.82 21.26 -2.00
C THR A 10 -11.61 20.49 -3.05
N SER A 11 -11.05 19.39 -3.56
CA SER A 11 -11.65 18.57 -4.63
C SER A 11 -11.98 17.16 -4.14
N SER A 12 -11.50 16.77 -2.98
CA SER A 12 -11.69 15.45 -2.38
C SER A 12 -11.70 15.60 -0.86
N GLU A 13 -12.87 15.85 -0.29
CA GLU A 13 -13.04 16.19 1.14
C GLU A 13 -12.37 15.19 2.09
N LYS A 14 -12.34 13.91 1.72
CA LYS A 14 -11.71 12.84 2.50
C LYS A 14 -10.20 13.05 2.73
N CYS A 15 -9.51 13.79 1.87
CA CYS A 15 -8.10 14.12 2.04
C CYS A 15 -7.84 15.04 3.25
N GLY A 16 -8.87 15.70 3.80
CA GLY A 16 -8.79 16.50 5.02
C GLY A 16 -9.21 15.75 6.29
N GLY A 17 -9.37 14.43 6.23
CA GLY A 17 -9.79 13.61 7.36
C GLY A 17 -8.73 13.52 8.48
N SER A 18 -9.13 12.99 9.64
CA SER A 18 -8.23 12.78 10.79
C SER A 18 -7.52 11.41 10.79
N GLN A 19 -7.93 10.51 9.89
CA GLN A 19 -7.37 9.16 9.73
C GLN A 19 -6.74 9.06 8.34
N GLN A 20 -5.69 9.86 8.11
CA GLN A 20 -4.96 9.88 6.84
C GLN A 20 -3.64 9.11 6.97
N SER A 21 -3.18 8.62 5.82
CA SER A 21 -1.84 8.06 5.62
C SER A 21 -1.08 8.97 4.64
N PRO A 22 0.27 8.94 4.63
CA PRO A 22 1.16 8.14 5.47
C PRO A 22 1.32 8.69 6.89
N ILE A 23 1.99 7.92 7.76
CA ILE A 23 2.38 8.34 9.11
C ILE A 23 3.84 7.96 9.42
N ASP A 24 4.40 8.58 10.46
CA ASP A 24 5.58 8.07 11.15
C ASP A 24 5.15 7.04 12.20
N ILE A 25 5.76 5.85 12.17
CA ILE A 25 5.55 4.81 13.15
C ILE A 25 6.62 4.97 14.23
N VAL A 26 6.21 5.42 15.42
CA VAL A 26 7.08 5.49 16.59
C VAL A 26 7.02 4.13 17.29
N ASP A 27 8.10 3.35 17.17
CA ASP A 27 8.17 1.95 17.62
C ASP A 27 7.85 1.81 19.11
N ASP A 28 8.38 2.70 19.95
CA ASP A 28 8.12 2.72 21.40
C ASP A 28 6.65 2.97 21.77
N LEU A 29 5.85 3.53 20.85
CA LEU A 29 4.42 3.77 21.03
C LEU A 29 3.55 2.68 20.39
N ALA A 30 4.15 1.73 19.66
CA ALA A 30 3.43 0.65 19.04
C ALA A 30 2.95 -0.35 20.11
N HIS A 31 1.67 -0.73 20.02
CA HIS A 31 1.12 -1.79 20.87
C HIS A 31 1.47 -3.15 20.30
N VAL A 32 2.15 -3.99 21.10
CA VAL A 32 2.42 -5.39 20.75
C VAL A 32 1.12 -6.18 20.87
N GLY A 33 0.55 -6.58 19.73
CA GLY A 33 -0.64 -7.42 19.71
C GLY A 33 -0.28 -8.87 20.04
N GLU A 34 -0.81 -9.40 21.14
CA GLU A 34 -0.46 -10.76 21.61
C GLU A 34 -1.21 -11.89 20.87
N GLU A 35 -2.27 -11.59 20.10
CA GLU A 35 -3.20 -12.61 19.58
C GLU A 35 -3.45 -12.57 18.06
N TYR A 36 -2.56 -11.93 17.27
CA TYR A 36 -2.71 -11.97 15.81
C TYR A 36 -2.11 -13.25 15.23
N GLN A 37 -2.89 -13.92 14.38
CA GLN A 37 -2.36 -14.98 13.51
C GLN A 37 -1.22 -14.42 12.67
N GLU A 38 -0.20 -15.24 12.44
CA GLU A 38 0.90 -14.89 11.54
C GLU A 38 0.38 -14.54 10.14
N LEU A 39 1.07 -13.61 9.47
CA LEU A 39 0.77 -13.27 8.09
C LEU A 39 0.95 -14.49 7.19
N GLN A 40 -0.14 -14.92 6.55
CA GLN A 40 -0.12 -15.99 5.55
C GLN A 40 -0.11 -15.40 4.16
N LEU A 41 0.77 -15.91 3.30
CA LEU A 41 0.95 -15.47 1.92
C LEU A 41 0.66 -16.66 0.99
N ASP A 42 -0.36 -16.54 0.15
CA ASP A 42 -0.67 -17.57 -0.86
C ASP A 42 -0.33 -17.06 -2.26
N GLY A 43 0.40 -17.88 -3.03
CA GLY A 43 0.74 -17.60 -4.43
C GLY A 43 1.96 -16.71 -4.64
N PHE A 44 2.50 -16.08 -3.59
CA PHE A 44 3.67 -15.18 -3.66
C PHE A 44 4.98 -15.87 -4.05
N ASP A 45 5.08 -17.20 -3.88
CA ASP A 45 6.25 -17.98 -4.26
C ASP A 45 6.24 -18.43 -5.74
N ASN A 46 5.14 -18.19 -6.46
CA ASN A 46 5.00 -18.56 -7.86
C ASN A 46 5.58 -17.48 -8.77
N GLU A 47 6.09 -17.89 -9.93
CA GLU A 47 6.44 -16.93 -10.99
C GLU A 47 5.19 -16.19 -11.49
N SER A 48 5.30 -14.87 -11.65
CA SER A 48 4.21 -14.07 -12.20
C SER A 48 3.97 -14.39 -13.68
N SER A 49 2.71 -14.40 -14.10
CA SER A 49 2.34 -14.56 -15.50
C SER A 49 2.89 -13.43 -16.38
N ASN A 50 3.23 -13.76 -17.63
CA ASN A 50 3.56 -12.80 -18.68
C ASN A 50 2.41 -11.83 -19.06
N LYS A 51 1.21 -12.01 -18.48
CA LYS A 51 0.09 -11.08 -18.60
C LYS A 51 0.22 -9.89 -17.65
N THR A 52 1.00 -10.01 -16.58
CA THR A 52 1.30 -8.91 -15.65
C THR A 52 2.02 -7.80 -16.41
N TRP A 53 1.62 -6.55 -16.18
CA TRP A 53 2.15 -5.42 -16.94
C TRP A 53 2.33 -4.19 -16.07
N MET A 54 3.20 -3.29 -16.55
CA MET A 54 3.60 -2.08 -15.85
C MET A 54 3.18 -0.82 -16.62
N LYS A 55 2.81 0.22 -15.88
CA LYS A 55 2.38 1.51 -16.42
C LYS A 55 3.08 2.66 -15.70
N ASN A 56 3.64 3.60 -16.46
CA ASN A 56 3.92 4.93 -15.93
C ASN A 56 2.62 5.76 -15.94
N THR A 57 2.14 6.16 -14.78
CA THR A 57 0.88 6.93 -14.63
C THR A 57 1.10 8.45 -14.67
N GLY A 58 2.36 8.89 -14.73
CA GLY A 58 2.77 10.29 -14.52
C GLY A 58 2.82 10.70 -13.05
N LYS A 59 2.39 9.81 -12.12
CA LYS A 59 2.46 10.01 -10.65
C LYS A 59 3.29 8.95 -9.97
N THR A 60 3.25 7.72 -10.48
CA THR A 60 4.00 6.57 -10.00
C THR A 60 4.24 5.62 -11.17
N VAL A 61 5.01 4.56 -10.92
CA VAL A 61 5.01 3.35 -11.73
C VAL A 61 4.06 2.36 -11.05
N ALA A 62 3.06 1.89 -11.78
CA ALA A 62 2.10 0.90 -11.29
C ALA A 62 2.29 -0.45 -11.99
N ILE A 63 2.32 -1.54 -11.24
CA ILE A 63 2.29 -2.92 -11.76
C ILE A 63 0.88 -3.46 -11.52
N LEU A 64 0.24 -3.93 -12.58
CA LEU A 64 -1.11 -4.50 -12.54
C LEU A 64 -0.98 -6.02 -12.55
N LEU A 65 -1.29 -6.63 -11.42
CA LEU A 65 -1.13 -8.07 -11.19
C LEU A 65 -2.20 -8.84 -11.98
N LYS A 66 -1.81 -9.99 -12.55
CA LYS A 66 -2.73 -10.86 -13.31
C LYS A 66 -2.83 -12.29 -12.79
N ASP A 67 -2.12 -12.58 -11.71
CA ASP A 67 -2.21 -13.83 -10.98
C ASP A 67 -2.91 -13.61 -9.65
N ASP A 68 -3.27 -14.71 -9.00
CA ASP A 68 -3.96 -14.69 -7.73
C ASP A 68 -2.95 -14.75 -6.58
N TYR A 69 -2.75 -13.61 -5.93
CA TYR A 69 -1.95 -13.47 -4.72
C TYR A 69 -2.87 -13.13 -3.55
N PHE A 70 -2.79 -13.86 -2.44
CA PHE A 70 -3.64 -13.61 -1.29
C PHE A 70 -2.84 -13.43 0.00
N VAL A 71 -3.39 -12.59 0.88
CA VAL A 71 -2.90 -12.39 2.24
C VAL A 71 -4.02 -12.61 3.25
N SER A 72 -3.69 -13.17 4.40
CA SER A 72 -4.59 -13.29 5.57
C SER A 72 -3.78 -13.31 6.86
N GLY A 73 -4.44 -13.28 8.02
CA GLY A 73 -3.78 -13.11 9.32
C GLY A 73 -3.45 -11.64 9.61
N ALA A 74 -2.50 -11.38 10.53
CA ALA A 74 -2.08 -10.04 10.96
C ALA A 74 -3.23 -9.10 11.39
N GLY A 75 -4.35 -9.67 11.86
CA GLY A 75 -5.55 -8.92 12.25
C GLY A 75 -6.45 -8.48 11.09
N LEU A 76 -6.18 -8.90 9.86
CA LEU A 76 -7.04 -8.61 8.70
C LEU A 76 -8.39 -9.34 8.81
N PRO A 77 -9.52 -8.70 8.46
CA PRO A 77 -10.85 -9.31 8.51
C PRO A 77 -11.08 -10.23 7.31
N GLY A 78 -10.50 -11.44 7.36
CA GLY A 78 -10.62 -12.45 6.31
C GLY A 78 -9.43 -12.46 5.35
N ARG A 79 -9.69 -12.83 4.09
CA ARG A 79 -8.67 -13.02 3.06
C ARG A 79 -8.73 -11.88 2.05
N PHE A 80 -7.57 -11.38 1.65
CA PHE A 80 -7.42 -10.23 0.78
C PHE A 80 -6.62 -10.60 -0.46
N LYS A 81 -7.10 -10.21 -1.64
CA LYS A 81 -6.47 -10.48 -2.94
C LYS A 81 -5.71 -9.24 -3.43
N ALA A 82 -4.48 -9.43 -3.90
CA ALA A 82 -3.66 -8.35 -4.44
C ALA A 82 -4.15 -7.90 -5.82
N GLU A 83 -4.21 -6.59 -6.04
CA GLU A 83 -4.64 -5.98 -7.32
C GLU A 83 -3.46 -5.34 -8.06
N LYS A 84 -2.71 -4.48 -7.36
CA LYS A 84 -1.67 -3.66 -7.95
C LYS A 84 -0.54 -3.35 -6.98
N VAL A 85 0.61 -3.01 -7.55
CA VAL A 85 1.77 -2.48 -6.84
C VAL A 85 2.05 -1.06 -7.33
N GLU A 86 2.34 -0.14 -6.41
CA GLU A 86 2.78 1.22 -6.72
C GLU A 86 4.08 1.55 -5.97
N PHE A 87 4.85 2.50 -6.50
CA PHE A 87 6.15 2.87 -5.94
C PHE A 87 6.24 4.37 -5.63
N HIS A 88 6.95 4.70 -4.56
CA HIS A 88 7.32 6.06 -4.17
C HIS A 88 8.83 6.13 -3.97
N TRP A 89 9.47 7.18 -4.48
CA TRP A 89 10.92 7.30 -4.46
C TRP A 89 11.38 8.76 -4.35
N GLY A 90 12.63 8.92 -3.90
CA GLY A 90 13.25 10.23 -3.70
C GLY A 90 13.87 10.79 -4.98
N GLN A 91 14.51 11.95 -4.90
CA GLN A 91 15.01 12.64 -6.08
C GLN A 91 16.31 12.05 -6.65
N ASN A 92 17.29 11.72 -5.81
CA ASN A 92 18.62 11.29 -6.27
C ASN A 92 19.39 10.50 -5.20
N ASN A 93 20.37 9.70 -5.62
CA ASN A 93 21.39 9.07 -4.76
C ASN A 93 20.86 8.38 -3.48
N GLY A 94 19.69 7.74 -3.57
CA GLY A 94 19.07 7.09 -2.42
C GLY A 94 18.53 8.06 -1.36
N SER A 95 18.25 9.31 -1.73
CA SER A 95 17.55 10.28 -0.89
C SER A 95 16.18 9.76 -0.45
N ALA A 96 15.68 10.22 0.69
CA ALA A 96 14.37 9.85 1.23
C ALA A 96 13.25 9.96 0.17
N GLY A 97 12.50 8.87 0.03
CA GLY A 97 11.43 8.70 -0.96
C GLY A 97 10.20 7.96 -0.45
N SER A 98 10.32 7.27 0.69
CA SER A 98 9.18 6.63 1.33
C SER A 98 8.16 7.65 1.80
N GLU A 99 6.89 7.25 1.72
CA GLU A 99 5.76 8.01 2.27
C GLU A 99 5.76 7.85 3.80
N HIS A 100 5.78 6.60 4.27
CA HIS A 100 5.88 6.23 5.67
C HIS A 100 7.33 6.34 6.19
N SER A 101 7.46 6.40 7.52
CA SER A 101 8.74 6.34 8.22
C SER A 101 8.63 5.52 9.50
N ILE A 102 9.77 5.09 10.04
CA ILE A 102 9.87 4.42 11.34
C ILE A 102 10.82 5.24 12.21
N ASN A 103 10.37 5.73 13.36
CA ASN A 103 11.14 6.59 14.27
C ASN A 103 11.77 7.80 13.54
N GLY A 104 11.01 8.43 12.63
CA GLY A 104 11.46 9.53 11.78
C GLY A 104 12.39 9.13 10.63
N LYS A 105 12.84 7.87 10.55
CA LYS A 105 13.70 7.39 9.46
C LYS A 105 12.85 7.08 8.22
N ARG A 106 13.15 7.80 7.14
CA ARG A 106 12.64 7.52 5.78
C ARG A 106 13.61 6.64 5.00
N PHE A 107 13.06 5.99 3.98
CA PHE A 107 13.77 5.06 3.11
C PHE A 107 13.83 5.58 1.66
N PRO A 108 14.83 5.17 0.86
CA PRO A 108 14.95 5.56 -0.55
C PRO A 108 13.71 5.29 -1.42
N VAL A 109 13.07 4.13 -1.22
CA VAL A 109 11.90 3.69 -1.97
C VAL A 109 10.91 3.03 -1.01
N GLU A 110 9.63 3.28 -1.24
CA GLU A 110 8.52 2.52 -0.66
C GLU A 110 7.71 1.88 -1.78
N MET A 111 7.55 0.56 -1.70
CA MET A 111 6.65 -0.21 -2.55
C MET A 111 5.36 -0.48 -1.79
N GLN A 112 4.21 -0.17 -2.39
CA GLN A 112 2.89 -0.41 -1.80
C GLN A 112 2.12 -1.44 -2.62
N ILE A 113 1.66 -2.51 -1.99
CA ILE A 113 0.79 -3.52 -2.61
C ILE A 113 -0.63 -3.29 -2.08
N TYR A 114 -1.60 -3.17 -2.99
CA TYR A 114 -3.01 -2.91 -2.66
C TYR A 114 -3.86 -4.15 -2.81
N PHE A 115 -4.76 -4.36 -1.84
CA PHE A 115 -5.60 -5.55 -1.76
C PHE A 115 -7.07 -5.20 -1.51
N TYR A 116 -7.97 -6.09 -1.94
CA TYR A 116 -9.40 -6.05 -1.59
C TYR A 116 -9.86 -7.42 -1.09
N ASN A 117 -10.97 -7.47 -0.36
CA ASN A 117 -11.58 -8.74 0.01
C ASN A 117 -12.45 -9.26 -1.17
N PRO A 118 -12.08 -10.37 -1.83
CA PRO A 118 -12.81 -10.89 -2.99
C PRO A 118 -14.12 -11.61 -2.62
N ASP A 119 -14.34 -11.93 -1.33
CA ASP A 119 -15.62 -12.50 -0.87
C ASP A 119 -16.72 -11.41 -0.79
N ASP A 120 -16.31 -10.15 -0.58
CA ASP A 120 -17.20 -9.00 -0.49
C ASP A 120 -17.38 -8.25 -1.83
N PHE A 121 -16.37 -8.25 -2.71
CA PHE A 121 -16.36 -7.44 -3.94
C PHE A 121 -15.74 -8.16 -5.14
N ASP A 122 -16.31 -7.92 -6.32
CA ASP A 122 -15.79 -8.44 -7.59
C ASP A 122 -14.50 -7.74 -8.06
N SER A 123 -14.20 -6.54 -7.54
CA SER A 123 -13.02 -5.77 -7.94
C SER A 123 -12.55 -4.79 -6.88
N PHE A 124 -11.25 -4.46 -6.92
CA PHE A 124 -10.66 -3.40 -6.10
C PHE A 124 -11.36 -2.04 -6.31
N GLY A 125 -11.72 -1.71 -7.56
CA GLY A 125 -12.40 -0.47 -7.87
C GLY A 125 -13.76 -0.34 -7.16
N THR A 126 -14.53 -1.43 -7.14
CA THR A 126 -15.81 -1.50 -6.41
C THR A 126 -15.60 -1.31 -4.91
N ALA A 127 -14.62 -2.03 -4.32
CA ALA A 127 -14.31 -1.92 -2.89
C ALA A 127 -13.98 -0.47 -2.46
N VAL A 128 -13.21 0.26 -3.29
CA VAL A 128 -12.88 1.68 -3.06
C VAL A 128 -14.11 2.58 -3.20
N LEU A 129 -14.94 2.37 -4.23
CA LEU A 129 -16.15 3.18 -4.45
C LEU A 129 -17.18 3.02 -3.33
N GLU A 130 -17.33 1.80 -2.81
CA GLU A 130 -18.26 1.47 -1.72
C GLU A 130 -17.73 1.85 -0.33
N ASN A 131 -16.51 2.41 -0.23
CA ASN A 131 -15.87 2.82 1.03
C ASN A 131 -15.74 1.69 2.04
N ARG A 132 -15.36 0.51 1.56
CA ARG A 132 -15.18 -0.68 2.38
C ARG A 132 -13.69 -0.92 2.62
N VAL A 133 -13.40 -1.86 3.51
CA VAL A 133 -12.02 -2.12 3.95
C VAL A 133 -11.22 -2.66 2.76
N VAL A 134 -10.13 -1.97 2.45
CA VAL A 134 -9.07 -2.43 1.55
C VAL A 134 -7.79 -2.66 2.36
N GLY A 135 -6.96 -3.59 1.92
CA GLY A 135 -5.66 -3.84 2.53
C GLY A 135 -4.56 -3.10 1.77
N ALA A 136 -3.50 -2.71 2.47
CA ALA A 136 -2.27 -2.23 1.86
C ALA A 136 -1.05 -2.75 2.61
N MET A 137 -0.01 -3.15 1.89
CA MET A 137 1.29 -3.52 2.43
C MET A 137 2.34 -2.51 1.97
N ALA A 138 3.09 -1.92 2.91
CA ALA A 138 4.20 -1.02 2.61
C ALA A 138 5.54 -1.75 2.85
N VAL A 139 6.42 -1.73 1.84
CA VAL A 139 7.73 -2.38 1.89
C VAL A 139 8.81 -1.34 1.60
N PHE A 140 9.77 -1.20 2.51
CA PHE A 140 10.88 -0.23 2.37
C PHE A 140 12.10 -0.86 1.71
N PHE A 141 12.72 -0.15 0.77
CA PHE A 141 14.00 -0.56 0.20
C PHE A 141 15.14 0.29 0.77
N GLN A 142 16.32 -0.31 0.95
CA GLN A 142 17.52 0.33 1.46
C GLN A 142 18.67 0.14 0.46
N VAL A 143 19.54 1.15 0.31
CA VAL A 143 20.73 1.04 -0.53
C VAL A 143 21.69 -0.02 0.04
N SER A 144 22.20 -0.90 -0.82
CA SER A 144 23.18 -1.97 -0.52
C SER A 144 24.54 -1.68 -1.14
#